data_AF-A0A1V5NWU1-F1
#
_entry.id   AF-A0A1V5NWU1-F1
#
_cell.length_a   1.000
_cell.length_b   1.000
_cell.length_c   1.000
_cell.angle_alpha   90.00
_cell.angle_beta   90.00
_cell.angle_gamma   90.00
#
_symmetry.space_group_name_H-M   'P 1'
#
loop_
_entity.id
_entity.type
_entity.pdbx_description
1 polymer ?
#
loop_
_entity_poly.entity_id
_entity_poly.type
_entity_poly.pdbx_seq_one_letter_code
_entity_poly.pdbx_strand_id
1 'polypeptide(L)' 'MKWLALLPPLAVAYYTYTYGRWALEKGNKRGGIGVFILAAFVLSLSVYGIFFGHPY' A
#
# COMPACT_ATOMS: atom_id res chain seq x y z
N MET A 1 -17.22 -3.81 10.99
CA MET A 1 -15.87 -3.78 11.59
C MET A 1 -14.74 -4.01 10.57
N LYS A 2 -14.87 -4.94 9.62
CA LYS A 2 -13.86 -5.19 8.56
C LYS A 2 -13.44 -3.93 7.76
N TRP A 3 -14.38 -3.04 7.47
CA TRP A 3 -14.11 -1.76 6.80
C TRP A 3 -13.22 -0.80 7.61
N LEU A 4 -13.34 -0.80 8.95
CA LEU A 4 -12.47 -0.01 9.84
C LEU A 4 -11.05 -0.59 9.85
N ALA A 5 -10.90 -1.92 9.75
CA ALA A 5 -9.60 -2.58 9.64
C ALA A 5 -8.88 -2.28 8.31
N LEU A 6 -9.59 -1.71 7.32
CA LEU A 6 -9.00 -1.26 6.05
C LEU A 6 -8.34 0.12 6.15
N LEU A 7 -8.69 0.93 7.16
CA LEU A 7 -8.15 2.28 7.32
C LEU A 7 -6.62 2.29 7.51
N PRO A 8 -6.01 1.42 8.35
CA PRO A 8 -4.55 1.39 8.49
C PRO A 8 -3.81 1.08 7.19
N PRO A 9 -4.11 0.00 6.43
CA PRO A 9 -3.39 -0.29 5.19
C PRO A 9 -3.64 0.77 4.11
N LEU A 10 -4.82 1.41 4.08
CA LEU A 10 -5.09 2.56 3.20
C LEU A 10 -4.21 3.76 3.54
N ALA A 11 -4.10 4.12 4.82
CA ALA A 11 -3.27 5.25 5.26
C ALA A 11 -1.79 5.02 4.94
N VAL A 12 -1.30 3.80 5.16
CA VAL A 12 0.08 3.41 4.80
C VAL A 12 0.27 3.49 3.28
N ALA A 13 -0.62 2.88 2.49
CA ALA A 13 -0.52 2.90 1.04
C ALA A 13 -0.55 4.33 0.48
N TYR A 14 -1.37 5.22 1.04
CA TYR A 14 -1.42 6.63 0.67
C TYR A 14 -0.09 7.34 0.94
N TYR A 15 0.47 7.19 2.16
CA TYR A 15 1.76 7.76 2.50
C TYR A 15 2.88 7.26 1.58
N THR A 16 2.89 5.95 1.33
CA THR A 16 3.86 5.30 0.43
C THR A 16 3.71 5.81 -1.01
N TYR A 17 2.48 6.07 -1.48
CA TYR A 17 2.22 6.66 -2.79
C TYR A 17 2.77 8.09 -2.88
N THR A 18 2.56 8.93 -1.86
CA THR A 18 3.12 10.29 -1.82
C THR A 18 4.65 10.29 -1.81
N TYR A 19 5.26 9.38 -1.05
CA TYR A 19 6.72 9.21 -1.07
C TYR A 19 7.22 8.72 -2.44
N GLY A 20 6.53 7.76 -3.06
CA GLY A 20 6.86 7.26 -4.40
C GLY A 20 6.84 8.38 -5.44
N ARG A 21 5.82 9.25 -5.40
CA ARG A 21 5.73 10.42 -6.28
C ARG A 21 6.91 11.38 -6.06
N TRP A 22 7.21 11.71 -4.80
CA TRP A 22 8.35 12.54 -4.46
C TRP A 22 9.70 11.93 -4.93
N ALA A 23 9.86 10.61 -4.81
CA ALA A 23 11.06 9.91 -5.26
C ALA A 23 11.21 9.97 -6.80
N LEU A 24 10.11 9.88 -7.55
CA LEU A 24 10.12 10.07 -9.00
C LEU A 24 10.52 11.50 -9.39
N GLU A 25 10.00 12.50 -8.69
CA GLU A 25 10.33 13.92 -8.91
C GLU A 25 11.82 14.22 -8.63
N LYS A 26 12.42 13.52 -7.66
CA LYS A 26 13.87 13.59 -7.37
C LYS A 26 14.76 12.81 -8.36
N GLY A 27 14.19 12.21 -9.40
CA GLY A 27 14.92 11.45 -10.41
C GLY A 27 15.23 10.00 -10.02
N ASN A 28 14.82 9.56 -8.81
CA ASN A 28 14.94 8.16 -8.40
C ASN A 28 13.79 7.31 -8.96
N LYS A 29 13.81 7.11 -10.28
CA LYS A 29 12.74 6.43 -11.01
C LYS A 29 12.55 4.98 -10.59
N ARG A 30 13.67 4.24 -10.41
CA ARG A 30 13.63 2.82 -10.01
C ARG A 30 13.10 2.65 -8.59
N GLY A 31 13.55 3.50 -7.65
CA GLY A 31 13.05 3.50 -6.28
C GLY A 31 11.56 3.86 -6.19
N GLY A 32 11.14 4.93 -6.89
CA GLY A 32 9.74 5.34 -6.90
C GLY A 32 8.80 4.26 -7.47
N ILE A 33 9.15 3.65 -8.60
CA ILE A 33 8.36 2.56 -9.20
C ILE A 33 8.31 1.34 -8.27
N GLY A 34 9.44 0.94 -7.69
CA GLY A 34 9.48 -0.19 -6.75
C GLY A 34 8.58 0.02 -5.54
N VAL A 35 8.53 1.25 -5.03
CA VAL A 35 7.68 1.62 -3.89
C VAL A 35 6.19 1.60 -4.25
N PHE A 36 5.81 2.02 -5.46
CA PHE A 36 4.42 1.89 -5.92
C PHE A 36 3.98 0.43 -6.04
N ILE A 37 4.83 -0.43 -6.62
CA ILE A 37 4.55 -1.86 -6.74
C ILE A 37 4.40 -2.50 -5.35
N LEU A 38 5.31 -2.18 -4.43
CA LEU A 38 5.25 -2.68 -3.06
C LEU A 38 3.99 -2.22 -2.33
N ALA A 39 3.61 -0.95 -2.46
CA ALA A 39 2.38 -0.42 -1.87
C ALA A 39 1.13 -1.14 -2.39
N ALA A 40 1.02 -1.33 -3.71
CA ALA A 40 -0.10 -2.04 -4.32
C ALA A 40 -0.17 -3.50 -3.87
N PHE A 41 0.98 -4.17 -3.76
CA PHE A 41 1.06 -5.55 -3.30
C PHE A 41 0.62 -5.71 -1.84
N VAL A 42 1.16 -4.90 -0.94
CA VAL A 42 0.81 -4.94 0.50
C VAL A 42 -0.66 -4.59 0.72
N LEU A 43 -1.19 -3.60 0.00
CA LEU A 43 -2.60 -3.25 0.07
C LEU A 43 -3.48 -4.41 -0.41
N SER A 44 -3.08 -5.10 -1.49
CA SER A 44 -3.81 -6.27 -2.01
C SER A 44 -3.81 -7.43 -1.01
N LEU A 45 -2.67 -7.72 -0.37
CA LEU A 45 -2.59 -8.72 0.70
C LEU A 45 -3.45 -8.36 1.90
N SER A 46 -3.45 -7.07 2.28
CA SER A 46 -4.26 -6.58 3.40
C SER A 46 -5.76 -6.73 3.12
N VAL A 47 -6.20 -6.35 1.91
CA VAL A 47 -7.59 -6.56 1.46
C VAL A 47 -7.94 -8.05 1.46
N TYR A 48 -7.06 -8.90 0.93
CA TYR A 48 -7.27 -10.35 0.92
C TYR A 48 -7.43 -10.89 2.35
N GLY A 49 -6.53 -10.56 3.27
CA GLY A 49 -6.59 -11.00 4.66
C GLY A 49 -7.83 -10.51 5.42
N ILE A 50 -8.24 -9.26 5.21
CA ILE A 50 -9.40 -8.67 5.91
C ILE A 50 -10.73 -9.27 5.43
N PHE A 51 -10.86 -9.51 4.13
CA PHE A 51 -12.14 -9.92 3.53
C PHE A 51 -12.26 -11.43 3.30
N PHE A 52 -11.17 -12.08 2.89
CA PHE A 52 -11.12 -13.49 2.48
C PHE A 52 -10.27 -14.36 3.43
N GLY A 53 -9.47 -13.75 4.30
CA GLY A 53 -8.78 -14.46 5.38
C GLY A 53 -9.79 -15.05 6.35
N HIS A 54 -9.80 -16.37 6.46
CA HIS A 54 -10.61 -17.06 7.45
C HIS A 54 -10.01 -16.82 8.84
N PRO A 55 -10.79 -16.41 9.86
CA PRO A 55 -10.33 -16.54 11.23
C PRO A 55 -10.14 -18.03 11.49
N TYR A 56 -8.90 -18.41 11.84
CA TYR A 56 -8.59 -19.74 12.38
C TYR A 56 -9.32 -19.93 13.71
#